data_AF-A0A421KA09-F1
#
_entry.id   AF-A0A421KA09-F1
#
_cell.length_a   1.000
_cell.length_b   1.000
_cell.length_c   1.000
_cell.angle_alpha   90.00
_cell.angle_beta   90.00
_cell.angle_gamma   90.00
#
_symmetry.space_group_name_H-M   'P 1'
#
loop_
_entity.id
_entity.type
_entity.pdbx_description
1 polymer ?
#
loop_
_entity_poly.entity_id
_entity_poly.type
_entity_poly.pdbx_seq_one_letter_code
_entity_poly.pdbx_strand_id
1 'polypeptide(L)'
;MSNLFAALDPDIQEHLARIGDAHPQISLETLAAEWLEKEKVFMNQSRALGMESAEECLDAAQGFLALTYSGSLVAVGPQAGKTRRAVYVSTERRRTVPARSQSDQAQLSGSIKVGRNIAFTSGPVKRTSPVYRLSVLPSTLKPPRQNQILEEAATNLSMDFHTIDQGGSEK
;
A
#
# COMPACT_ATOMS: atom_id res chain seq x y z
N MET A 1 26.33 10.06 11.08
CA MET A 1 25.50 9.61 9.93
C MET A 1 24.43 8.70 10.49
N SER A 2 23.16 9.08 10.39
CA SER A 2 22.05 8.18 10.70
C SER A 2 22.05 7.05 9.68
N ASN A 3 22.11 5.81 10.14
CA ASN A 3 21.90 4.62 9.31
C ASN A 3 20.39 4.42 9.20
N LEU A 4 19.79 4.88 8.09
CA LEU A 4 18.34 4.85 7.90
C LEU A 4 17.86 3.41 7.83
N PHE A 5 18.60 2.57 7.11
CA PHE A 5 18.29 1.16 6.93
C PHE A 5 18.17 0.42 8.27
N ALA A 6 19.15 0.58 9.17
CA ALA A 6 19.17 -0.08 10.48
C ALA A 6 18.07 0.43 11.43
N ALA A 7 17.47 1.58 11.16
CA ALA A 7 16.37 2.13 11.95
C ALA A 7 14.98 1.63 11.51
N LEU A 8 14.88 0.95 10.36
CA LEU A 8 13.62 0.40 9.86
C LEU A 8 13.20 -0.85 10.63
N ASP A 9 11.93 -1.21 10.51
CA ASP A 9 11.42 -2.49 11.00
C ASP A 9 12.17 -3.67 10.34
N PRO A 10 12.53 -4.74 11.09
CA PRO A 10 13.26 -5.89 10.56
C PRO A 10 12.66 -6.51 9.28
N ASP A 11 11.33 -6.55 9.15
CA ASP A 11 10.67 -7.12 7.97
C ASP A 11 10.88 -6.24 6.73
N ILE A 12 10.98 -4.91 6.93
CA ILE A 12 11.35 -3.97 5.88
C ILE A 12 12.82 -4.15 5.53
N GLN A 13 13.70 -4.25 6.54
CA GLN A 13 15.14 -4.47 6.32
C GLN A 13 15.38 -5.72 5.49
N GLU A 14 14.71 -6.83 5.83
CA GLU A 14 14.82 -8.08 5.10
C GLU A 14 14.34 -7.94 3.64
N HIS A 15 13.22 -7.26 3.43
CA HIS A 15 12.71 -7.00 2.09
C HIS A 15 13.68 -6.15 1.26
N LEU A 16 14.18 -5.04 1.82
CA LEU A 16 15.10 -4.15 1.13
C LEU A 16 16.46 -4.81 0.88
N ALA A 17 16.94 -5.67 1.78
CA ALA A 17 18.16 -6.46 1.57
C ALA A 17 18.05 -7.34 0.31
N ARG A 18 16.93 -8.04 0.13
CA ARG A 18 16.68 -8.85 -1.08
C ARG A 18 16.66 -7.99 -2.36
N ILE A 19 16.12 -6.77 -2.28
CA ILE A 19 16.15 -5.83 -3.41
C ILE A 19 17.60 -5.37 -3.68
N GLY A 20 18.37 -5.07 -2.64
CA GLY A 20 19.79 -4.70 -2.73
C GLY A 20 20.63 -5.81 -3.39
N ASP A 21 20.40 -7.07 -3.01
CA ASP A 21 21.07 -8.23 -3.63
C ASP A 21 20.74 -8.36 -5.13
N ALA A 22 19.48 -8.11 -5.51
CA ALA A 22 19.05 -8.12 -6.91
C ALA A 22 19.54 -6.89 -7.70
N HIS A 23 19.89 -5.80 -6.99
CA HIS A 23 20.31 -4.54 -7.57
C HIS A 23 21.53 -3.93 -6.83
N PRO A 24 22.72 -4.56 -6.92
CA PRO A 24 23.89 -4.18 -6.10
C PRO A 24 24.40 -2.76 -6.34
N GLN A 25 24.00 -2.12 -7.45
CA GLN A 25 24.33 -0.73 -7.75
C GLN A 25 23.58 0.29 -6.88
N ILE A 26 22.57 -0.14 -6.12
CA ILE A 26 21.77 0.72 -5.24
C ILE A 26 22.12 0.39 -3.79
N SER A 27 22.46 1.41 -3.01
CA SER A 27 22.74 1.22 -1.59
C SER A 27 21.47 0.91 -0.78
N LEU A 28 21.63 0.17 0.31
CA LEU A 28 20.52 -0.06 1.26
C LEU A 28 20.00 1.24 1.88
N GLU A 29 20.85 2.26 2.02
CA GLU A 29 20.44 3.59 2.49
C GLU A 29 19.52 4.30 1.48
N THR A 30 19.79 4.18 0.18
CA THR A 30 18.92 4.69 -0.88
C THR A 30 17.57 3.98 -0.85
N LEU A 31 17.58 2.64 -0.74
CA LEU A 31 16.37 1.84 -0.63
C LEU A 31 15.55 2.19 0.61
N ALA A 32 16.21 2.41 1.75
CA ALA A 32 15.57 2.83 2.98
C ALA A 32 14.93 4.23 2.86
N ALA A 33 15.64 5.19 2.26
CA ALA A 33 15.13 6.53 2.03
C ALA A 33 13.89 6.54 1.12
N GLU A 34 13.92 5.78 0.03
CA GLU A 34 12.77 5.64 -0.87
C GLU A 34 11.57 5.00 -0.18
N TRP A 35 11.79 3.94 0.62
CA TRP A 35 10.72 3.30 1.36
C TRP A 35 10.06 4.26 2.37
N LEU A 36 10.88 5.06 3.08
CA LEU A 36 10.39 6.08 4.01
C LEU A 36 9.60 7.18 3.29
N GLU A 37 10.03 7.59 2.10
CA GLU A 37 9.29 8.57 1.30
C GLU A 37 7.94 8.00 0.84
N LYS A 38 7.85 6.70 0.47
CA LYS A 38 6.57 6.05 0.18
C LYS A 38 5.64 6.03 1.39
N GLU A 39 6.15 5.70 2.58
CA GLU A 39 5.37 5.78 3.82
C GLU A 39 4.84 7.20 4.03
N LYS A 40 5.71 8.21 3.89
CA LYS A 40 5.33 9.61 4.08
C LYS A 40 4.26 10.06 3.09
N VAL A 41 4.41 9.76 1.79
CA VAL A 41 3.40 10.11 0.77
C VAL A 41 2.09 9.38 1.03
N PHE A 42 2.13 8.08 1.38
CA PHE A 42 0.95 7.32 1.78
C PHE A 42 0.20 7.98 2.94
N MET A 43 0.92 8.36 4.00
CA MET A 43 0.32 8.97 5.19
C MET A 43 -0.25 10.36 4.90
N ASN A 44 0.46 11.17 4.12
CA ASN A 44 0.00 12.50 3.73
C ASN A 44 -1.26 12.44 2.87
N GLN A 45 -1.27 11.56 1.86
CA GLN A 45 -2.42 11.42 0.99
C GLN A 45 -3.63 10.82 1.72
N SER A 46 -3.43 9.79 2.55
CA SER A 46 -4.50 9.22 3.38
C SER A 46 -5.15 10.31 4.24
N ARG A 47 -4.33 11.14 4.89
CA ARG A 47 -4.81 12.25 5.72
C ARG A 47 -5.54 13.32 4.91
N ALA A 48 -5.01 13.70 3.75
CA ALA A 48 -5.63 14.71 2.88
C ALA A 48 -7.02 14.26 2.37
N LEU A 49 -7.24 12.95 2.24
CA LEU A 49 -8.52 12.35 1.87
C LEU A 49 -9.47 12.14 3.06
N GLY A 50 -9.10 12.60 4.27
CA GLY A 50 -9.91 12.45 5.47
C GLY A 50 -9.97 11.02 6.00
N MET A 51 -8.97 10.19 5.70
CA MET A 51 -8.85 8.84 6.22
C MET A 51 -8.19 8.85 7.59
N GLU A 52 -8.58 7.90 8.44
CA GLU A 52 -8.05 7.74 9.79
C GLU A 52 -7.09 6.56 9.83
N SER A 53 -5.92 6.74 10.45
CA SER A 53 -5.01 5.62 10.71
C SER A 53 -5.66 4.64 11.69
N ALA A 54 -5.59 3.35 11.38
CA ALA A 54 -6.19 2.31 12.17
C ALA A 54 -5.27 1.09 12.27
N GLU A 55 -5.39 0.33 13.36
CA GLU A 55 -4.69 -0.96 13.48
C GLU A 55 -5.47 -2.09 12.79
N GLU A 56 -6.79 -1.97 12.69
CA GLU A 56 -7.70 -2.97 12.13
C GLU A 56 -8.89 -2.30 11.44
N CYS A 57 -9.35 -2.86 10.32
CA CYS A 57 -10.60 -2.45 9.67
C CYS A 57 -11.75 -3.31 10.22
N LEU A 58 -12.51 -2.73 11.16
CA LEU A 58 -13.55 -3.45 11.91
C LEU A 58 -14.92 -3.41 11.23
N ASP A 59 -15.19 -2.40 10.40
CA ASP A 59 -16.49 -2.21 9.77
C ASP A 59 -16.45 -2.62 8.29
N ALA A 60 -17.34 -3.54 7.92
CA ALA A 60 -17.47 -3.98 6.55
C ALA A 60 -17.91 -2.86 5.58
N ALA A 61 -18.59 -1.84 6.08
CA ALA A 61 -19.00 -0.65 5.35
C ALA A 61 -17.87 0.37 5.14
N GLN A 62 -16.68 0.15 5.70
CA GLN A 62 -15.50 0.97 5.44
C GLN A 62 -14.64 0.38 4.32
N GLY A 63 -14.21 1.26 3.44
CA GLY A 63 -13.08 1.05 2.56
C GLY A 63 -11.78 1.51 3.22
N PHE A 64 -10.65 1.01 2.74
CA PHE A 64 -9.34 1.25 3.34
C PHE A 64 -8.22 1.30 2.30
N LEU A 65 -7.14 1.97 2.69
CA LEU A 65 -5.83 1.90 2.06
C LEU A 65 -4.86 1.18 2.99
N ALA A 66 -4.00 0.33 2.44
CA ALA A 66 -2.96 -0.33 3.17
C ALA A 66 -1.61 -0.21 2.44
N LEU A 67 -0.58 0.19 3.18
CA LEU A 67 0.81 0.05 2.78
C LEU A 67 1.37 -1.20 3.43
N THR A 68 2.01 -2.04 2.65
CA THR A 68 2.61 -3.30 3.13
C THR A 68 4.09 -3.14 3.46
N TYR A 69 4.64 -4.07 4.24
CA TYR A 69 6.09 -4.11 4.54
C TYR A 69 6.96 -4.12 3.26
N SER A 70 6.48 -4.74 2.19
CA SER A 70 7.16 -4.74 0.89
C SER A 70 6.92 -3.47 0.05
N GLY A 71 6.40 -2.40 0.64
CA GLY A 71 6.17 -1.12 -0.05
C GLY A 71 5.08 -1.18 -1.13
N SER A 72 4.24 -2.21 -1.15
CA SER A 72 3.10 -2.32 -2.08
C SER A 72 1.85 -1.68 -1.50
N LEU A 73 1.01 -1.11 -2.38
CA LEU A 73 -0.25 -0.47 -2.03
C LEU A 73 -1.43 -1.42 -2.27
N VAL A 74 -2.38 -1.39 -1.35
CA VAL A 74 -3.67 -2.07 -1.47
C VAL A 74 -4.78 -1.07 -1.18
N ALA A 75 -5.74 -0.93 -2.09
CA ALA A 75 -6.94 -0.14 -1.88
C ALA A 75 -8.14 -1.07 -1.96
N VAL A 76 -9.01 -1.07 -0.96
CA VAL A 76 -10.18 -1.95 -0.93
C VAL A 76 -11.40 -1.16 -0.52
N GLY A 77 -12.43 -1.21 -1.36
CA GLY A 77 -13.70 -0.56 -1.14
C GLY A 77 -14.54 -1.15 -0.01
N PRO A 78 -15.60 -0.44 0.38
CA PRO A 78 -16.60 -0.97 1.29
C PRO A 78 -17.32 -2.18 0.65
N GLN A 79 -17.90 -3.01 1.50
CA GLN A 79 -18.61 -4.20 1.05
C GLN A 79 -19.90 -3.83 0.30
N ALA A 80 -20.02 -4.32 -0.94
CA ALA A 80 -21.22 -4.26 -1.77
C ALA A 80 -21.77 -5.68 -1.92
N GLY A 81 -22.72 -6.08 -1.07
CA GLY A 81 -23.20 -7.46 -1.00
C GLY A 81 -22.13 -8.39 -0.41
N LYS A 82 -21.55 -9.28 -1.22
CA LYS A 82 -20.45 -10.20 -0.79
C LYS A 82 -19.09 -9.82 -1.37
N THR A 83 -19.02 -8.77 -2.17
CA THR A 83 -17.81 -8.40 -2.90
C THR A 83 -17.41 -6.96 -2.63
N ARG A 84 -16.17 -6.64 -3.00
CA ARG A 84 -15.54 -5.33 -2.86
C ARG A 84 -14.81 -5.01 -4.14
N ARG A 85 -14.70 -3.72 -4.47
CA ARG A 85 -13.68 -3.27 -5.40
C ARG A 85 -12.33 -3.32 -4.70
N ALA A 86 -11.31 -3.87 -5.34
CA ALA A 86 -9.97 -3.91 -4.80
C ALA A 86 -8.95 -3.59 -5.89
N VAL A 87 -7.95 -2.81 -5.53
CA VAL A 87 -6.79 -2.48 -6.35
C VAL A 87 -5.55 -2.89 -5.58
N TYR A 88 -4.62 -3.54 -6.27
CA TYR A 88 -3.29 -3.87 -5.79
C TYR A 88 -2.26 -3.23 -6.72
N VAL A 89 -1.26 -2.58 -6.14
CA VAL A 89 -0.14 -2.00 -6.88
C VAL A 89 1.15 -2.56 -6.29
N SER A 90 1.85 -3.39 -7.07
CA SER A 90 3.20 -3.82 -6.73
C SER A 90 4.21 -2.77 -7.17
N THR A 91 5.15 -2.50 -6.29
CA THR A 91 6.29 -1.62 -6.52
C THR A 91 7.51 -2.46 -6.85
N GLU A 92 7.56 -2.95 -8.09
CA GLU A 92 8.76 -3.59 -8.63
C GLU A 92 9.64 -2.54 -9.32
N ARG A 93 10.91 -2.44 -8.92
CA ARG A 93 11.88 -1.52 -9.54
C ARG A 93 12.05 -1.84 -11.03
N ARG A 94 12.30 -0.80 -11.84
CA ARG A 94 12.59 -0.83 -13.30
C ARG A 94 11.47 -1.28 -14.25
N ARG A 95 10.21 -1.38 -13.79
CA ARG A 95 9.09 -1.37 -14.75
C ARG A 95 8.83 0.06 -15.21
N THR A 96 8.45 0.27 -16.47
CA THR A 96 8.07 1.59 -17.01
C THR A 96 6.74 2.10 -16.44
N VAL A 97 5.96 1.22 -15.84
CA VAL A 97 4.71 1.49 -15.14
C VAL A 97 4.55 0.51 -13.97
N PRO A 98 3.95 0.93 -12.83
CA PRO A 98 3.62 0.02 -11.74
C PRO A 98 2.79 -1.16 -12.21
N ALA A 99 3.07 -2.35 -11.65
CA ALA A 99 2.17 -3.48 -11.89
C ALA A 99 0.92 -3.29 -11.03
N ARG A 100 -0.14 -2.79 -11.69
CA ARG A 100 -1.46 -2.57 -11.11
C ARG A 100 -2.40 -3.70 -11.52
N SER A 101 -3.07 -4.29 -10.54
CA SER A 101 -4.12 -5.29 -10.73
C SER A 101 -5.38 -4.83 -10.00
N GLN A 102 -6.56 -5.11 -10.57
CA GLN A 102 -7.83 -4.68 -9.98
C GLN A 102 -8.90 -5.77 -10.12
N SER A 103 -9.86 -5.74 -9.20
CA SER A 103 -11.05 -6.60 -9.24
C SER A 103 -12.25 -5.85 -8.66
N ASP A 104 -13.34 -5.79 -9.41
CA ASP A 104 -14.62 -5.23 -8.93
C ASP A 104 -15.43 -6.24 -8.10
N GLN A 105 -14.97 -7.49 -8.03
CA GLN A 105 -15.67 -8.59 -7.36
C GLN A 105 -14.75 -9.30 -6.34
N ALA A 106 -13.88 -8.54 -5.68
CA ALA A 106 -12.93 -9.08 -4.72
C ALA A 106 -13.63 -9.54 -3.44
N GLN A 107 -13.11 -10.60 -2.84
CA GLN A 107 -13.59 -11.23 -1.62
C GLN A 107 -12.40 -11.45 -0.68
N LEU A 108 -12.49 -10.90 0.53
CA LEU A 108 -11.49 -11.06 1.57
C LEU A 108 -11.70 -12.39 2.29
N SER A 109 -10.62 -13.05 2.67
CA SER A 109 -10.62 -14.35 3.36
C SER A 109 -10.47 -14.24 4.89
N GLY A 110 -10.34 -13.02 5.43
CA GLY A 110 -10.14 -12.77 6.85
C GLY A 110 -10.19 -11.29 7.22
N SER A 111 -9.96 -10.99 8.50
CA SER A 111 -9.87 -9.62 9.00
C SER A 111 -8.62 -8.90 8.49
N ILE A 112 -8.72 -7.57 8.39
CA ILE A 112 -7.67 -6.71 7.85
C ILE A 112 -7.02 -5.96 8.99
N LYS A 113 -5.75 -6.28 9.26
CA LYS A 113 -5.01 -5.77 10.42
C LYS A 113 -3.54 -5.52 10.08
N VAL A 114 -2.95 -4.50 10.69
CA VAL A 114 -1.50 -4.28 10.71
C VAL A 114 -0.78 -5.53 11.23
N GLY A 115 0.37 -5.85 10.64
CA GLY A 115 1.15 -7.05 10.90
C GLY A 115 0.60 -8.34 10.29
N ARG A 116 -0.52 -8.31 9.55
CA ARG A 116 -1.10 -9.49 8.89
C ARG A 116 -1.22 -9.30 7.38
N ASN A 117 -1.15 -10.41 6.64
CA ASN A 117 -1.37 -10.38 5.20
C ASN A 117 -2.85 -10.09 4.89
N ILE A 118 -3.10 -9.35 3.82
CA ILE A 118 -4.42 -9.32 3.19
C ILE A 118 -4.49 -10.52 2.26
N ALA A 119 -5.47 -11.39 2.49
CA ALA A 119 -5.68 -12.58 1.68
C ALA A 119 -7.07 -12.54 1.03
N PHE A 120 -7.11 -12.85 -0.25
CA PHE A 120 -8.34 -12.83 -1.05
C PHE A 120 -8.71 -14.26 -1.45
N THR A 121 -9.99 -14.63 -1.31
CA THR A 121 -10.52 -15.85 -1.96
C THR A 121 -10.68 -15.65 -3.46
N SER A 122 -11.02 -14.42 -3.86
CA SER A 122 -11.05 -13.91 -5.23
C SER A 122 -10.62 -12.45 -5.21
N GLY A 123 -9.74 -11.99 -6.09
CA GLY A 123 -9.23 -10.62 -6.02
C GLY A 123 -8.05 -10.35 -6.94
N PRO A 124 -7.44 -9.15 -6.85
CA PRO A 124 -6.36 -8.74 -7.73
C PRO A 124 -5.05 -9.53 -7.50
N VAL A 125 -4.90 -10.11 -6.31
CA VAL A 125 -3.84 -11.04 -5.90
C VAL A 125 -4.40 -12.05 -4.92
N LYS A 126 -3.74 -13.22 -4.76
CA LYS A 126 -4.13 -14.21 -3.75
C LYS A 126 -3.84 -13.74 -2.33
N ARG A 127 -2.66 -13.14 -2.11
CA ARG A 127 -2.20 -12.68 -0.80
C ARG A 127 -1.12 -11.60 -0.96
N THR A 128 -1.12 -10.62 -0.08
CA THR A 128 -0.09 -9.56 0.00
C THR A 128 1.02 -9.95 0.98
N SER A 129 2.10 -9.18 1.06
CA SER A 129 2.94 -9.12 2.27
C SER A 129 2.12 -8.54 3.45
N PRO A 130 2.60 -8.66 4.71
CA PRO A 130 1.86 -8.13 5.85
C PRO A 130 1.64 -6.61 5.72
N VAL A 131 0.53 -6.13 6.29
CA VAL A 131 0.20 -4.70 6.32
C VAL A 131 1.12 -3.99 7.31
N TYR A 132 1.73 -2.89 6.90
CA TYR A 132 2.57 -2.04 7.74
C TYR A 132 1.82 -0.78 8.20
N ARG A 133 1.08 -0.11 7.30
CA ARG A 133 0.14 0.97 7.65
C ARG A 133 -1.23 0.68 7.07
N LEU A 134 -2.26 1.05 7.82
CA LEU A 134 -3.65 0.95 7.42
C LEU A 134 -4.35 2.28 7.71
N SER A 135 -5.08 2.76 6.72
CA SER A 135 -5.93 3.95 6.81
C SER A 135 -7.34 3.57 6.38
N VAL A 136 -8.37 3.94 7.14
CA VAL A 136 -9.77 3.62 6.87
C VAL A 136 -10.56 4.88 6.53
N LEU A 137 -11.53 4.76 5.63
CA LEU A 137 -12.48 5.84 5.35
C LEU A 137 -13.56 5.89 6.42
N PRO A 138 -14.13 7.07 6.72
CA PRO A 138 -15.29 7.16 7.61
C PRO A 138 -16.46 6.31 7.11
N SER A 139 -17.06 5.51 8.00
CA SER A 139 -18.23 4.68 7.67
C SER A 139 -19.47 5.49 7.28
N THR A 140 -19.49 6.78 7.62
CA THR A 140 -20.53 7.74 7.24
C THR A 140 -20.52 8.09 5.75
N LEU A 141 -19.42 7.84 5.03
CA LEU A 141 -19.33 8.07 3.59
C LEU A 141 -20.10 7.00 2.82
N LYS A 142 -20.90 7.43 1.84
CA LYS A 142 -21.66 6.50 0.99
C LYS A 142 -20.71 5.62 0.16
N PRO A 143 -21.04 4.33 -0.07
CA PRO A 143 -20.15 3.40 -0.77
C PRO A 143 -19.62 3.87 -2.14
N PRO A 144 -20.43 4.50 -3.03
CA PRO A 144 -19.91 5.02 -4.30
C PRO A 144 -18.83 6.09 -4.12
N ARG A 145 -18.97 6.95 -3.11
CA ARG A 145 -17.98 8.01 -2.82
C ARG A 145 -16.70 7.42 -2.23
N GLN A 146 -16.80 6.42 -1.37
CA GLN A 146 -15.62 5.71 -0.86
C GLN A 146 -14.83 5.07 -2.00
N ASN A 147 -15.50 4.36 -2.92
CA ASN A 147 -14.85 3.77 -4.09
C ASN A 147 -14.16 4.82 -4.98
N GLN A 148 -14.79 5.99 -5.17
CA GLN A 148 -14.17 7.09 -5.93
C GLN A 148 -12.90 7.61 -5.26
N ILE A 149 -12.93 7.85 -3.95
CA ILE A 149 -11.78 8.32 -3.18
C ILE A 149 -10.63 7.30 -3.25
N LEU A 150 -10.94 6.01 -3.10
CA LEU A 150 -9.94 4.94 -3.14
C LEU A 150 -9.32 4.77 -4.52
N GLU A 151 -10.10 4.94 -5.59
CA GLU A 151 -9.60 4.87 -6.96
C GLU A 151 -8.64 6.03 -7.28
N GLU A 152 -9.01 7.24 -6.85
CA GLU A 152 -8.16 8.43 -6.97
C GLU A 152 -6.87 8.25 -6.17
N ALA A 153 -6.98 7.82 -4.91
CA ALA A 153 -5.83 7.55 -4.06
C ALA A 153 -4.91 6.49 -4.65
N ALA A 154 -5.46 5.36 -5.11
CA ALA A 154 -4.68 4.29 -5.71
C ALA A 154 -3.95 4.74 -6.98
N THR A 155 -4.54 5.65 -7.75
CA THR A 155 -3.94 6.19 -8.98
C THR A 155 -2.78 7.13 -8.65
N ASN A 156 -3.01 8.08 -7.76
CA ASN A 156 -2.00 9.06 -7.36
C ASN A 156 -0.83 8.39 -6.63
N LEU A 157 -1.10 7.58 -5.61
CA LEU A 157 -0.07 6.83 -4.88
C LEU A 157 0.71 5.88 -5.80
N SER A 158 0.06 5.26 -6.78
CA SER A 158 0.74 4.42 -7.77
C SER A 158 1.77 5.21 -8.56
N MET A 159 1.45 6.45 -8.97
CA MET A 159 2.37 7.31 -9.70
C MET A 159 3.50 7.80 -8.79
N ASP A 160 3.18 8.23 -7.57
CA ASP A 160 4.18 8.73 -6.62
C ASP A 160 5.16 7.62 -6.23
N PHE A 161 4.67 6.41 -5.93
CA PHE A 161 5.51 5.27 -5.61
C PHE A 161 6.42 4.88 -6.77
N HIS A 162 5.91 4.98 -8.00
CA HIS A 162 6.70 4.75 -9.19
C HIS A 162 7.86 5.74 -9.32
N THR A 163 7.57 7.03 -9.17
CA THR A 163 8.56 8.10 -9.24
C THR A 163 9.66 7.90 -8.19
N ILE A 164 9.27 7.55 -6.97
CA ILE A 164 10.21 7.23 -5.88
C ILE A 164 11.10 6.03 -6.25
N ASP A 165 10.53 4.95 -6.80
CA ASP A 165 11.30 3.75 -7.19
C ASP A 165 12.32 3.98 -8.31
N GLN A 166 12.09 5.00 -9.15
CA GLN A 166 13.02 5.43 -10.20
C GLN A 166 14.12 6.37 -9.67
N GLY A 167 14.17 6.65 -8.36
CA GLY A 167 15.11 7.60 -7.77
C GLY A 167 14.72 9.06 -7.99
N GLY A 168 13.45 9.31 -8.37
CA GLY A 168 12.91 10.65 -8.49
C GLY A 168 12.55 11.22 -7.12
N SER A 169 13.53 11.75 -6.40
CA SER A 169 13.28 12.96 -5.62
C SER A 169 13.68 14.12 -6.51
N GLU A 170 12.71 14.89 -7.00
CA GLU A 170 13.03 16.21 -7.54
C GLU A 170 13.83 16.99 -6.49
N LYS A 171 14.90 17.62 -6.98
CA LYS A 171 15.81 18.49 -6.23
C LYS A 171 15.08 19.65 -5.56
#